data_AF-G2YJI6-F1
#
_entry.id   AF-G2YJI6-F1
#
_cell.length_a   1.000
_cell.length_b   1.000
_cell.length_c   1.000
_cell.angle_alpha   90.00
_cell.angle_beta   90.00
_cell.angle_gamma   90.00
#
_symmetry.space_group_name_H-M   'P 1'
#
loop_
_entity.id
_entity.type
_entity.pdbx_description
1 polymer ?
#
loop_
_entity_poly.entity_id
_entity_poly.type
_entity_poly.pdbx_seq_one_letter_code
_entity_poly.pdbx_strand_id
1 'polypeptide(L)' 'MPTYTATNNPSLEGWWSCCACSREIDSNTWGWYCPDCSHPCCTYCSVPPQQAWY' A
#
# COMPACT_ATOMS: atom_id res chain seq x y z
N MET A 1 -8.27 -34.27 0.62
CA MET A 1 -7.79 -33.15 -0.22
C MET A 1 -7.16 -32.13 0.72
N PRO A 2 -5.89 -31.73 0.59
CA PRO A 2 -5.44 -30.54 1.28
C PRO A 2 -6.25 -29.36 0.73
N THR A 3 -7.02 -28.71 1.60
CA THR A 3 -7.73 -27.49 1.27
C THR A 3 -6.69 -26.42 0.99
N TYR A 4 -6.70 -25.89 -0.23
CA TYR A 4 -5.95 -24.70 -0.60
C TYR A 4 -6.50 -23.56 0.25
N THR A 5 -5.95 -23.40 1.45
CA THR A 5 -6.18 -22.24 2.31
C THR A 5 -5.76 -21.06 1.45
N ALA A 6 -6.70 -20.17 1.16
CA ALA A 6 -6.49 -19.03 0.29
C ALA A 6 -5.13 -18.41 0.63
N THR A 7 -4.23 -18.59 -0.32
CA THR A 7 -2.88 -18.06 -0.41
C THR A 7 -2.83 -16.69 0.22
N ASN A 8 -1.88 -16.48 1.14
CA ASN A 8 -1.40 -15.16 1.59
C ASN A 8 -1.64 -14.10 0.51
N ASN A 9 -2.76 -13.37 0.59
CA ASN A 9 -2.81 -12.06 -0.04
C ASN A 9 -1.78 -11.27 0.77
N PRO A 10 -0.68 -10.76 0.18
CA PRO A 10 0.10 -9.76 0.90
C PRO A 10 -0.93 -8.70 1.26
N SER A 11 -1.14 -8.49 2.56
CA SER A 11 -2.00 -7.42 3.04
C SER A 11 -1.45 -6.17 2.37
N LEU A 12 -2.13 -5.69 1.33
CA LEU A 12 -1.82 -4.39 0.70
C LEU A 12 -2.19 -3.26 1.67
N GLU A 13 -2.66 -3.61 2.88
CA GLU A 13 -2.68 -2.78 4.07
C GLU A 13 -1.33 -2.10 4.26
N GLY A 14 -1.34 -0.79 4.05
CA GLY A 14 -0.17 0.06 4.19
C GLY A 14 0.53 0.37 2.87
N TRP A 15 0.15 -0.16 1.71
CA TRP A 15 0.73 0.31 0.46
C TRP A 15 0.08 1.63 0.04
N TRP A 16 0.85 2.56 -0.50
CA TRP A 16 0.36 3.81 -1.08
C TRP A 16 1.23 4.25 -2.24
N SER A 17 0.64 4.88 -3.24
CA SER A 17 1.37 5.42 -4.38
C SER A 17 1.62 6.92 -4.18
N CYS A 18 2.88 7.33 -4.22
CA CYS A 18 3.25 8.73 -4.13
C CYS A 18 2.80 9.49 -5.38
N CYS A 19 2.08 10.60 -5.20
CA CYS A 19 1.61 11.41 -6.33
C CYS A 19 2.72 12.17 -7.06
N ALA A 20 3.89 12.38 -6.43
CA ALA A 20 4.99 13.14 -7.03
C ALA A 20 5.87 12.31 -7.97
N CYS A 21 6.12 11.04 -7.62
CA CYS A 21 6.98 10.14 -8.40
C CYS A 21 6.28 8.87 -8.88
N SER A 22 4.97 8.74 -8.61
CA SER A 22 4.13 7.58 -8.94
C SER A 22 4.66 6.23 -8.43
N ARG A 23 5.51 6.27 -7.40
CA ARG A 23 6.11 5.08 -6.81
C ARG A 23 5.20 4.45 -5.76
N GLU A 24 5.08 3.14 -5.80
CA GLU A 24 4.42 2.34 -4.75
C GLU A 24 5.34 2.20 -3.53
N ILE A 25 4.79 2.54 -2.37
CA ILE A 25 5.50 2.62 -1.09
C ILE A 25 4.74 1.79 -0.09
N ASP A 26 5.45 0.86 0.54
CA ASP A 26 4.95 0.13 1.69
C ASP A 26 5.13 0.99 2.94
N SER A 27 4.04 1.47 3.52
CA SER A 27 4.05 2.24 4.76
C SER A 27 4.38 1.39 5.99
N ASN A 28 4.31 0.06 5.93
CA ASN A 28 4.84 -0.76 7.02
C ASN A 28 6.37 -0.66 7.11
N THR A 29 7.04 -0.56 5.96
CA THR A 29 8.50 -0.45 5.88
C THR A 29 8.99 1.00 5.94
N TRP A 30 8.36 1.90 5.20
CA TRP A 30 8.83 3.28 4.99
C TRP A 30 7.95 4.35 5.66
N GLY A 31 6.83 3.94 6.26
CA GLY A 31 5.86 4.86 6.83
C GLY A 31 5.14 5.70 5.78
N TRP A 32 4.83 6.93 6.16
CA TRP A 32 4.05 7.87 5.34
C TRP A 32 4.93 8.85 4.57
N TYR A 33 6.18 8.49 4.27
CA TYR A 33 7.11 9.31 3.49
C TYR A 33 7.67 8.51 2.31
N CYS A 34 7.75 9.15 1.16
CA CYS A 34 8.36 8.55 -0.02
C CYS A 34 9.88 8.53 0.14
N PRO A 35 10.56 7.37 0.01
CA PRO A 35 12.01 7.29 0.15
C PRO A 35 12.76 7.97 -1.01
N ASP A 36 12.16 8.06 -2.20
CA ASP A 36 12.84 8.62 -3.38
C ASP A 36 12.79 10.15 -3.43
N CYS A 37 11.64 10.74 -3.14
CA CYS A 37 11.44 12.19 -3.24
C CYS A 37 11.19 12.88 -1.90
N SER A 38 11.22 12.14 -0.79
CA SER A 38 10.89 12.63 0.57
C SER A 38 9.50 13.25 0.70
N HIS A 39 8.63 13.02 -0.28
CA HIS A 39 7.27 13.55 -0.31
C HIS A 39 6.40 12.85 0.73
N PRO A 40 5.76 13.57 1.67
CA PRO A 40 4.84 12.96 2.62
C PRO A 40 3.58 12.45 1.91
N CYS A 41 3.00 11.37 2.41
CA CYS A 41 1.71 10.88 1.94
C CYS A 41 0.66 11.99 2.16
N CYS A 42 -0.03 12.36 1.09
CA CYS A 42 -1.05 13.41 1.09
C CYS A 42 -2.35 12.87 0.49
N THR A 43 -3.41 13.68 0.51
CA THR A 43 -4.73 13.31 -0.05
C THR A 43 -4.71 13.02 -1.55
N TYR A 44 -3.69 13.47 -2.27
CA TYR A 44 -3.49 13.14 -3.69
C TYR A 44 -2.76 11.81 -3.91
N CYS A 45 -2.14 11.24 -2.86
CA CYS A 45 -1.52 9.93 -2.95
C CYS A 45 -2.61 8.85 -3.04
N SER A 46 -2.42 7.87 -3.92
CA SER A 46 -3.38 6.78 -4.08
C SER A 46 -3.15 5.73 -3.01
N VAL A 47 -4.07 5.65 -2.06
CA VAL A 47 -4.15 4.51 -1.15
C VAL A 47 -5.08 3.47 -1.77
N PRO A 48 -4.67 2.19 -1.86
CA PRO A 48 -5.50 1.14 -2.42
C PRO A 48 -6.77 1.01 -1.56
N PRO A 49 -7.97 1.07 -2.17
CA PRO A 49 -9.24 0.96 -1.47
C PRO A 49 -9.53 -0.51 -1.15
N GLN A 50 -8.79 -1.11 -0.22
CA GLN A 50 -9.02 -2.50 0.18
C GLN A 50 -9.55 -2.61 1.60
N GLN A 51 -10.72 -2.03 1.88
CA GLN A 51 -11.61 -2.44 2.98
C GLN A 51 -13.09 -2.13 2.67
N ALA A 52 -13.57 -2.36 1.45
CA ALA A 52 -15.00 -2.61 1.23
C ALA A 52 -15.27 -4.09 1.57
N TRP A 53 -15.24 -4.41 2.86
CA TRP A 53 -15.76 -5.67 3.37
C TRP A 53 -17.28 -5.62 3.28
N TYR A 54 -17.90 -6.53 2.52
CA TYR A 54 -19.29 -6.95 2.73
C TYR A 54 -19.28 -8.42 3.13
#